data_AF-A0A8B8AHM0-F1
#
_entry.id   AF-A0A8B8AHM0-F1
#
_cell.length_a   1.000
_cell.length_b   1.000
_cell.length_c   1.000
_cell.angle_alpha   90.00
_cell.angle_beta   90.00
_cell.angle_gamma   90.00
#
_symmetry.space_group_name_H-M   'P 1'
#
loop_
_entity.id
_entity.type
_entity.pdbx_description
1 polymer ?
#
loop_
_entity_poly.entity_id
_entity_poly.type
_entity_poly.pdbx_seq_one_letter_code
_entity_poly.pdbx_strand_id
1 'polypeptide(L)'
;MEFTLIVLLIQLAVVSSTSCLESVSTLSYVSSCPDNEEDLSRAIQKKQCKNLANVQSCTKPEDFRYHCIPNSWLNATVEVCVPVIFSQGYCIKFDEGGSQLQELYDEDCTNFTRNNCPTRFISSDLMQYKQCNIIIKKQTTDWRELQKNNPTNTMMILAIVFGVLLLLFLLLLVSLCTWQLYRRFRTNDAEPAQNLEEEMPDQLLVCQEQSGIRQSPSLPLELSNETETLPLEPEEPVEEKERIYLSSIHREESSDEEMPLSLAQH
;
A
#
# COMPACT_ATOMS: atom_id res chain seq x y z
N MET A 1 4.51 -15.01 29.60
CA MET A 1 3.17 -14.44 29.37
C MET A 1 3.20 -12.95 29.04
N GLU A 2 4.25 -12.20 29.37
CA GLU A 2 4.30 -10.77 29.05
C GLU A 2 4.71 -10.49 27.59
N PHE A 3 5.65 -11.27 27.04
CA PHE A 3 6.07 -11.15 25.63
C PHE A 3 4.94 -11.44 24.64
N THR A 4 4.02 -12.35 24.96
CA THR A 4 2.86 -12.66 24.13
C THR A 4 1.86 -11.52 24.10
N LEU A 5 1.73 -10.77 25.19
CA LEU A 5 0.86 -9.59 25.26
C LEU A 5 1.43 -8.44 24.43
N ILE A 6 2.75 -8.23 24.51
CA ILE A 6 3.46 -7.23 23.70
C ILE A 6 3.38 -7.58 22.21
N VAL A 7 3.59 -8.85 21.83
CA VAL A 7 3.44 -9.29 20.44
C VAL A 7 2.00 -9.14 19.96
N LEU A 8 0.99 -9.47 20.78
CA LEU A 8 -0.42 -9.27 20.44
C LEU A 8 -0.76 -7.78 20.25
N LEU A 9 -0.25 -6.90 21.12
CA LEU A 9 -0.40 -5.45 21.00
C LEU A 9 0.29 -4.88 19.75
N ILE A 10 1.47 -5.41 19.39
CA ILE A 10 2.15 -5.04 18.14
C ILE A 10 1.34 -5.48 16.92
N GLN A 11 0.79 -6.71 16.91
CA GLN A 11 -0.05 -7.19 15.81
C GLN A 11 -1.38 -6.40 15.69
N LEU A 12 -1.98 -5.98 16.82
CA LEU A 12 -3.15 -5.09 16.84
C LEU A 12 -2.81 -3.65 16.41
N ALA A 13 -1.57 -3.20 16.58
CA ALA A 13 -1.10 -1.90 16.11
C ALA A 13 -0.78 -1.87 14.61
N VAL A 14 -0.72 -3.03 13.93
CA VAL A 14 -0.64 -3.12 12.45
C VAL A 14 -2.02 -3.01 11.81
N VAL A 15 -2.93 -2.21 12.37
CA VAL A 15 -3.95 -1.53 11.54
C VAL A 15 -3.26 -0.30 10.94
N SER A 16 -2.23 -0.58 10.14
CA SER A 16 -1.42 0.40 9.44
C SER A 16 -2.22 0.92 8.27
N SER A 17 -2.10 2.22 8.00
CA SER A 17 -2.59 2.89 6.79
C SER A 17 -2.67 1.93 5.61
N THR A 18 -3.88 1.59 5.18
CA THR A 18 -4.08 0.69 4.05
C THR A 18 -3.68 1.43 2.78
N SER A 19 -2.45 1.18 2.35
CA SER A 19 -2.01 1.52 1.00
C SER A 19 -3.04 1.01 -0.01
N CYS A 20 -3.49 1.87 -0.92
CA CYS A 20 -4.46 1.51 -1.95
C CYS A 20 -3.82 1.67 -3.32
N LEU A 21 -3.28 0.58 -3.88
CA LEU A 21 -2.55 0.63 -5.15
C LEU A 21 -3.45 1.13 -6.30
N GLU A 22 -4.74 0.80 -6.26
CA GLU A 22 -5.76 1.27 -7.20
C GLU A 22 -5.87 2.80 -7.23
N SER A 23 -5.58 3.49 -6.11
CA SER A 23 -5.54 4.96 -6.08
C SER A 23 -4.51 5.54 -7.04
N VAL A 24 -3.35 4.89 -7.20
CA VAL A 24 -2.28 5.38 -8.09
C VAL A 24 -2.76 5.44 -9.54
N SER A 25 -3.59 4.49 -9.97
CA SER A 25 -4.18 4.49 -11.32
C SER A 25 -5.09 5.69 -11.59
N THR A 26 -5.60 6.33 -10.53
CA THR A 26 -6.47 7.50 -10.60
C THR A 26 -5.70 8.81 -10.52
N LEU A 27 -4.39 8.78 -10.28
CA LEU A 27 -3.57 9.97 -10.09
C LEU A 27 -3.53 10.84 -11.36
N SER A 28 -3.79 12.14 -11.21
CA SER A 28 -3.50 13.12 -12.27
C SER A 28 -2.87 14.37 -11.68
N TYR A 29 -1.76 14.80 -12.27
CA TYR A 29 -1.14 16.07 -11.94
C TYR A 29 -1.96 17.24 -12.48
N VAL A 30 -2.18 18.25 -11.65
CA VAL A 30 -2.93 19.45 -11.98
C VAL A 30 -2.13 20.70 -11.61
N SER A 31 -2.41 21.82 -12.28
CA SER A 31 -1.75 23.10 -12.02
C SER A 31 -2.12 23.70 -10.67
N SER A 32 -3.35 23.46 -10.22
CA SER A 32 -3.90 23.95 -8.95
C SER A 32 -5.14 23.15 -8.58
N CYS A 33 -5.48 23.16 -7.29
CA CYS A 33 -6.74 22.61 -6.81
C CYS A 33 -7.91 23.57 -7.04
N PRO A 34 -9.16 23.06 -7.04
CA PRO A 34 -10.34 23.91 -7.14
C PRO A 34 -10.40 24.97 -6.04
N ASP A 35 -10.70 26.22 -6.41
CA ASP A 35 -10.70 27.36 -5.50
C ASP A 35 -12.09 27.74 -4.99
N ASN A 36 -13.15 27.20 -5.57
CA ASN A 36 -14.54 27.46 -5.20
C ASN A 36 -15.40 26.19 -5.35
N GLU A 37 -16.61 26.23 -4.80
CA GLU A 37 -17.52 25.09 -4.77
C GLU A 37 -17.94 24.61 -6.16
N GLU A 38 -18.12 25.52 -7.12
CA GLU A 38 -18.49 25.17 -8.49
C GLU A 38 -17.37 24.38 -9.17
N ASP A 39 -16.13 24.87 -9.10
CA ASP A 39 -14.97 24.19 -9.65
C ASP A 39 -14.71 22.85 -8.95
N LEU A 40 -14.96 22.78 -7.64
CA LEU A 40 -14.84 21.55 -6.86
C LEU A 40 -15.86 20.51 -7.31
N SER A 41 -17.13 20.90 -7.45
CA SER A 41 -18.21 20.04 -7.93
C SER A 41 -17.89 19.50 -9.33
N ARG A 42 -17.41 20.38 -10.22
CA ARG A 42 -16.98 20.00 -11.58
C ARG A 42 -15.82 19.00 -11.56
N ALA A 43 -14.82 19.22 -10.72
CA ALA A 43 -13.67 18.33 -10.58
C ALA A 43 -14.07 16.95 -10.04
N ILE A 44 -14.92 16.90 -9.00
CA ILE A 44 -15.46 15.66 -8.43
C ILE A 44 -16.24 14.87 -9.49
N GLN A 45 -17.13 15.54 -10.24
CA GLN A 45 -17.91 14.91 -11.30
C GLN A 45 -17.03 14.37 -12.42
N LYS A 46 -16.00 15.13 -12.84
CA LYS A 46 -15.07 14.73 -13.88
C LYS A 46 -14.21 13.53 -13.47
N LYS A 47 -13.75 13.49 -12.22
CA LYS A 47 -12.89 12.40 -11.72
C LYS A 47 -13.64 11.09 -11.49
N GLN A 48 -14.95 11.15 -11.23
CA GLN A 48 -15.83 9.99 -11.07
C GLN A 48 -15.39 9.00 -9.98
N CYS A 49 -14.82 9.49 -8.86
CA CYS A 49 -14.37 8.62 -7.78
C CYS A 49 -15.48 7.72 -7.21
N LYS A 50 -16.75 8.16 -7.24
CA LYS A 50 -17.91 7.33 -6.84
C LYS A 50 -18.09 6.08 -7.69
N ASN A 51 -17.78 6.14 -8.98
CA ASN A 51 -17.86 4.98 -9.87
C ASN A 51 -16.70 4.02 -9.57
N LEU A 52 -15.50 4.57 -9.41
CA LEU A 52 -14.28 3.82 -9.10
C LEU A 52 -14.34 3.17 -7.71
N ALA A 53 -15.04 3.79 -6.76
CA ALA A 53 -15.25 3.31 -5.41
C ALA A 53 -15.92 1.94 -5.35
N ASN A 54 -16.75 1.58 -6.33
CA ASN A 54 -17.42 0.28 -6.41
C ASN A 54 -16.57 -0.81 -7.07
N VAL A 55 -15.42 -0.45 -7.66
CA VAL A 55 -14.54 -1.36 -8.40
C VAL A 55 -13.24 -1.64 -7.65
N GLN A 56 -12.74 -0.67 -6.89
CA GLN A 56 -11.58 -0.83 -6.01
C GLN A 56 -11.85 -1.82 -4.86
N SER A 57 -10.79 -2.43 -4.34
CA SER A 57 -10.89 -3.44 -3.27
C SER A 57 -10.25 -3.03 -1.93
N CYS A 58 -9.71 -1.81 -1.86
CA CYS A 58 -8.89 -1.34 -0.75
C CYS A 58 -9.68 -0.76 0.44
N THR A 59 -10.88 -0.25 0.21
CA THR A 59 -11.73 0.32 1.28
C THR A 59 -13.22 0.19 0.97
N LYS A 60 -14.09 0.59 1.90
CA LYS A 60 -15.53 0.70 1.64
C LYS A 60 -15.81 1.81 0.62
N PRO A 61 -16.79 1.66 -0.28
CA PRO A 61 -17.04 2.65 -1.34
C PRO A 61 -17.24 4.08 -0.82
N GLU A 62 -17.90 4.25 0.34
CA GLU A 62 -18.13 5.55 0.97
C GLU A 62 -16.85 6.28 1.44
N ASP A 63 -15.76 5.56 1.62
CA ASP A 63 -14.48 6.08 2.10
C ASP A 63 -13.51 6.36 0.94
N PHE A 64 -13.78 5.87 -0.27
CA PHE A 64 -12.94 6.11 -1.44
C PHE A 64 -13.34 7.42 -2.13
N ARG A 65 -12.70 8.52 -1.73
CA ARG A 65 -13.13 9.89 -2.08
C ARG A 65 -12.12 10.64 -2.93
N TYR A 66 -12.63 11.64 -3.64
CA TYR A 66 -11.83 12.61 -4.39
C TYR A 66 -10.99 13.45 -3.42
N HIS A 67 -9.73 13.66 -3.77
CA HIS A 67 -8.82 14.59 -3.11
C HIS A 67 -8.05 15.37 -4.18
N CYS A 68 -7.81 16.65 -3.94
CA CYS A 68 -6.82 17.43 -4.67
C CYS A 68 -5.80 17.98 -3.67
N ILE A 69 -4.57 17.48 -3.68
CA ILE A 69 -3.61 17.75 -2.60
C ILE A 69 -2.18 17.81 -3.13
N PRO A 70 -1.22 18.34 -2.35
CA PRO A 70 0.19 18.24 -2.68
C PRO A 70 0.65 16.79 -2.84
N ASN A 71 1.61 16.58 -3.74
CA ASN A 71 2.25 15.28 -3.92
C ASN A 71 3.34 15.02 -2.85
N SER A 72 3.99 13.86 -2.95
CA SER A 72 4.94 13.36 -1.96
C SER A 72 6.14 14.29 -1.74
N TRP A 73 6.54 14.97 -2.81
CA TRP A 73 7.68 15.88 -2.88
C TRP A 73 7.30 17.36 -2.65
N LEU A 74 6.02 17.66 -2.44
CA LEU A 74 5.51 19.03 -2.26
C LEU A 74 5.91 19.99 -3.38
N ASN A 75 6.03 19.50 -4.61
CA ASN A 75 6.41 20.29 -5.77
C ASN A 75 5.30 20.39 -6.82
N ALA A 76 4.23 19.62 -6.66
CA ALA A 76 3.06 19.67 -7.52
C ALA A 76 1.80 19.32 -6.73
N THR A 77 0.66 19.67 -7.33
CA THR A 77 -0.67 19.25 -6.90
C THR A 77 -1.16 18.08 -7.74
N VAL A 78 -1.85 17.15 -7.09
CA VAL A 78 -2.42 15.95 -7.71
C VAL A 78 -3.89 15.82 -7.34
N GLU A 79 -4.70 15.40 -8.31
CA GLU A 79 -6.04 14.89 -8.07
C GLU A 79 -5.99 13.36 -8.02
N VAL A 80 -6.64 12.77 -7.01
CA VAL A 80 -6.60 11.33 -6.79
C VAL A 80 -7.89 10.86 -6.10
N CYS A 81 -8.32 9.64 -6.38
CA CYS A 81 -9.34 8.93 -5.61
C CYS A 81 -8.63 7.99 -4.63
N VAL A 82 -8.84 8.18 -3.34
CA VAL A 82 -8.09 7.47 -2.29
C VAL A 82 -8.93 7.31 -1.03
N PRO A 83 -8.72 6.24 -0.23
CA PRO A 83 -9.36 6.12 1.07
C PRO A 83 -9.12 7.36 1.93
N VAL A 84 -10.17 7.85 2.58
CA VAL A 84 -10.06 8.95 3.53
C VAL A 84 -9.27 8.54 4.76
N ILE A 85 -8.60 9.52 5.37
CA ILE A 85 -7.98 9.38 6.69
C ILE A 85 -8.53 10.44 7.64
N PHE A 86 -8.43 10.18 8.94
CA PHE A 86 -8.63 11.21 9.94
C PHE A 86 -7.29 11.90 10.20
N SER A 87 -7.19 13.17 9.88
CA SER A 87 -6.03 13.97 10.27
C SER A 87 -6.22 14.54 11.67
N GLN A 88 -5.12 14.66 12.39
CA GLN A 88 -4.98 15.19 13.74
C GLN A 88 -4.60 16.68 13.75
N GLY A 89 -5.13 17.46 12.79
CA GLY A 89 -4.88 18.90 12.69
C GLY A 89 -3.70 19.29 11.80
N TYR A 90 -3.27 18.39 10.91
CA TYR A 90 -2.15 18.62 9.99
C TYR A 90 -2.62 18.66 8.55
N CYS A 91 -1.90 19.38 7.69
CA CYS A 91 -2.12 19.28 6.25
C CYS A 91 -1.77 17.87 5.76
N ILE A 92 -2.30 17.48 4.60
CA ILE A 92 -2.16 16.12 4.07
C ILE A 92 -1.56 16.19 2.68
N LYS A 93 -0.69 15.22 2.35
CA LYS A 93 -0.16 14.97 1.01
C LYS A 93 -0.50 13.57 0.53
N PHE A 94 -0.41 13.35 -0.78
CA PHE A 94 -0.44 12.01 -1.35
C PHE A 94 0.97 11.43 -1.44
N ASP A 95 1.20 10.27 -0.84
CA ASP A 95 2.39 9.46 -1.07
C ASP A 95 2.16 8.52 -2.26
N GLU A 96 2.77 8.85 -3.40
CA GLU A 96 2.68 8.06 -4.63
C GLU A 96 3.36 6.70 -4.48
N GLY A 97 4.47 6.64 -3.73
CA GLY A 97 5.19 5.39 -3.48
C GLY A 97 4.44 4.50 -2.48
N GLY A 98 3.84 5.11 -1.46
CA GLY A 98 3.01 4.43 -0.47
C GLY A 98 1.56 4.18 -0.92
N SER A 99 1.13 4.77 -2.03
CA SER A 99 -0.27 4.70 -2.53
C SER A 99 -1.29 5.12 -1.47
N GLN A 100 -1.00 6.16 -0.68
CA GLN A 100 -1.81 6.54 0.47
C GLN A 100 -1.72 8.02 0.82
N LEU A 101 -2.68 8.49 1.61
CA LEU A 101 -2.60 9.80 2.25
C LEU A 101 -1.62 9.78 3.42
N GLN A 102 -0.90 10.88 3.62
CA GLN A 102 0.00 11.08 4.75
C GLN A 102 -0.11 12.50 5.30
N GLU A 103 -0.06 12.61 6.62
CA GLU A 103 0.01 13.89 7.30
C GLU A 103 1.38 14.56 7.09
N LEU A 104 1.35 15.87 6.97
CA LEU A 104 2.50 16.76 6.98
C LEU A 104 2.67 17.32 8.38
N TYR A 105 3.43 16.62 9.23
CA TYR A 105 3.62 17.03 10.64
C TYR A 105 4.31 18.38 10.82
N ASP A 106 5.02 18.88 9.81
CA ASP A 106 5.60 20.22 9.82
C ASP A 106 4.59 21.33 9.50
N GLU A 107 3.36 20.97 9.09
CA GLU A 107 2.33 21.88 8.58
C GLU A 107 1.04 21.73 9.40
N ASP A 108 1.08 22.23 10.62
CA ASP A 108 -0.06 22.26 11.55
C ASP A 108 -1.08 23.33 11.14
N CYS A 109 -2.22 22.88 10.61
CA CYS A 109 -3.28 23.76 10.13
C CYS A 109 -4.15 24.34 11.25
N THR A 110 -4.01 23.86 12.48
CA THR A 110 -4.73 24.41 13.64
C THR A 110 -4.22 25.80 14.01
N ASN A 111 -2.96 26.10 13.64
CA ASN A 111 -2.28 27.37 13.90
C ASN A 111 -2.43 28.40 12.77
N PHE A 112 -3.19 28.09 11.71
CA PHE A 112 -3.40 29.03 10.61
C PHE A 112 -4.16 30.28 11.09
N THR A 113 -3.71 31.46 10.65
CA THR A 113 -4.33 32.74 11.05
C THR A 113 -5.72 32.96 10.44
N ARG A 114 -6.07 32.22 9.39
CA ARG A 114 -7.37 32.28 8.70
C ARG A 114 -7.79 30.88 8.31
N ASN A 115 -9.03 30.53 8.60
CA ASN A 115 -9.61 29.21 8.30
C ASN A 115 -8.74 28.07 8.83
N ASN A 116 -8.45 28.10 10.13
CA ASN A 116 -7.78 27.01 10.81
C ASN A 116 -8.62 25.75 10.76
N CYS A 117 -7.95 24.61 10.65
CA CYS A 117 -8.61 23.32 10.74
C CYS A 117 -8.87 22.96 12.21
N PRO A 118 -9.87 22.11 12.51
CA PRO A 118 -10.01 21.53 13.84
C PRO A 118 -8.88 20.53 14.11
N THR A 119 -8.68 20.20 15.38
CA THR A 119 -7.68 19.20 15.81
C THR A 119 -7.93 17.80 15.26
N ARG A 120 -9.14 17.52 14.74
CA ARG A 120 -9.44 16.29 14.03
C ARG A 120 -10.45 16.53 12.91
N PHE A 121 -10.12 16.11 11.69
CA PHE A 121 -11.01 16.22 10.53
C PHE A 121 -10.81 15.06 9.53
N ILE A 122 -11.76 14.87 8.62
CA ILE A 122 -11.67 13.87 7.56
C ILE A 122 -10.92 14.48 6.38
N SER A 123 -10.00 13.74 5.77
CA SER A 123 -9.12 14.25 4.70
C SER A 123 -9.85 14.87 3.49
N SER A 124 -11.09 14.47 3.19
CA SER A 124 -11.88 15.09 2.14
C SER A 124 -12.34 16.53 2.46
N ASP A 125 -12.35 16.91 3.74
CA ASP A 125 -12.68 18.26 4.19
C ASP A 125 -11.50 19.23 3.99
N LEU A 126 -10.30 18.72 3.67
CA LEU A 126 -9.10 19.53 3.49
C LEU A 126 -9.26 20.65 2.46
N MET A 127 -10.20 20.51 1.51
CA MET A 127 -10.50 21.54 0.51
C MET A 127 -11.02 22.84 1.13
N GLN A 128 -11.58 22.78 2.34
CA GLN A 128 -12.00 23.94 3.11
C GLN A 128 -10.79 24.72 3.66
N TYR A 129 -9.64 24.06 3.83
CA TYR A 129 -8.41 24.62 4.38
C TYR A 129 -7.43 24.97 3.27
N LYS A 130 -7.78 25.97 2.45
CA LYS A 130 -7.03 26.40 1.24
C LYS A 130 -5.53 26.58 1.46
N GLN A 131 -5.12 26.98 2.67
CA GLN A 131 -3.70 27.14 3.01
C GLN A 131 -2.91 25.83 2.89
N CYS A 132 -3.52 24.67 3.15
CA CYS A 132 -2.87 23.37 2.96
C CYS A 132 -2.55 23.07 1.48
N ASN A 133 -3.33 23.59 0.55
CA ASN A 133 -3.17 23.32 -0.88
C ASN A 133 -2.07 24.17 -1.54
N ILE A 134 -1.61 25.23 -0.87
CA ILE A 134 -0.58 26.14 -1.37
C ILE A 134 0.81 25.88 -0.79
N ILE A 135 0.97 24.83 0.04
CA ILE A 135 2.24 24.40 0.68
C ILE A 135 3.27 23.87 -0.34
N ILE A 136 2.94 23.89 -1.62
CA ILE A 136 3.88 23.58 -2.69
C ILE A 136 5.13 24.44 -2.51
N LYS A 137 6.25 23.82 -2.15
CA LYS A 137 7.53 24.49 -2.03
C LYS A 137 7.87 24.96 -3.44
N LYS A 138 7.72 26.27 -3.69
CA LYS A 138 8.19 26.90 -4.92
C LYS A 138 9.67 26.60 -5.03
N GLN A 139 10.05 25.56 -5.78
CA GLN A 139 11.41 25.43 -6.24
C GLN A 139 11.67 26.60 -7.17
N THR A 140 12.31 27.62 -6.62
CA THR A 140 13.07 28.60 -7.38
C THR A 140 14.29 27.88 -7.94
N THR A 141 14.11 27.06 -9.00
CA THR A 141 15.08 26.75 -10.07
C THR A 141 14.64 25.53 -10.88
N ASP A 142 14.35 25.77 -12.16
CA ASP A 142 14.52 24.91 -13.33
C ASP A 142 14.65 23.38 -13.14
N TRP A 143 13.51 22.69 -13.09
CA TRP A 143 13.44 21.22 -13.15
C TRP A 143 14.00 20.61 -14.45
N ARG A 144 14.21 21.40 -15.51
CA ARG A 144 14.78 20.94 -16.78
C ARG A 144 16.27 20.59 -16.64
N GLU A 145 16.96 21.13 -15.62
CA GLU A 145 18.37 20.82 -15.35
C GLU A 145 18.57 19.59 -14.46
N LEU A 146 17.67 19.32 -13.50
CA LEU A 146 17.78 18.15 -12.60
C LEU A 146 17.44 16.83 -13.31
N GLN A 147 16.46 16.81 -14.23
CA GLN A 147 16.17 15.62 -15.04
C GLN A 147 17.33 15.23 -15.97
N LYS A 148 18.21 16.18 -16.32
CA LYS A 148 19.36 15.94 -17.19
C LYS A 148 20.47 15.14 -16.50
N ASN A 149 20.50 15.13 -15.17
CA ASN A 149 21.59 14.58 -14.38
C ASN A 149 21.14 13.43 -13.46
N ASN A 150 20.19 12.61 -13.89
CA ASN A 150 19.69 11.50 -13.07
C ASN A 150 20.74 10.34 -13.03
N PRO A 151 21.36 10.02 -11.88
CA PRO A 151 22.40 8.98 -11.77
C PRO A 151 21.81 7.57 -11.62
N THR A 152 20.59 7.34 -12.11
CA THR A 152 19.89 6.03 -12.00
C THR A 152 20.62 4.92 -12.75
N ASN A 153 21.28 5.24 -13.86
CA ASN A 153 22.06 4.27 -14.62
C ASN A 153 23.39 3.91 -13.94
N THR A 154 24.08 4.87 -13.34
CA THR A 154 25.38 4.64 -12.69
C THR A 154 25.28 3.74 -11.47
N MET A 155 24.29 3.93 -10.60
CA MET A 155 24.13 3.08 -9.42
C MET A 155 23.67 1.66 -9.78
N MET A 156 22.80 1.52 -10.79
CA MET A 156 22.36 0.22 -11.29
C MET A 156 23.51 -0.56 -11.95
N ILE A 157 24.34 0.11 -12.75
CA ILE A 157 25.52 -0.50 -13.38
C ILE A 157 26.52 -0.96 -12.32
N LEU A 158 26.80 -0.16 -11.28
CA LEU A 158 27.71 -0.55 -10.20
C LEU A 158 27.21 -1.78 -9.43
N ALA A 159 25.90 -1.88 -9.18
CA ALA A 159 25.29 -3.04 -8.52
C ALA A 159 25.45 -4.31 -9.37
N ILE A 160 25.24 -4.23 -10.69
CA ILE A 160 25.43 -5.36 -11.60
C ILE A 160 26.89 -5.80 -11.63
N VAL A 161 27.82 -4.86 -11.78
CA VAL A 161 29.27 -5.16 -11.82
C VAL A 161 29.72 -5.83 -10.53
N PHE A 162 29.30 -5.33 -9.37
CA PHE A 162 29.64 -5.93 -8.07
C PHE A 162 29.06 -7.35 -7.93
N GLY A 163 27.82 -7.58 -8.37
CA GLY A 163 27.20 -8.90 -8.38
C GLY A 163 27.96 -9.92 -9.24
N VAL A 164 28.41 -9.52 -10.44
CA VAL A 164 29.20 -10.39 -11.32
C VAL A 164 30.57 -10.71 -10.72
N LEU A 165 31.25 -9.74 -10.11
CA LEU A 165 32.55 -9.96 -9.46
C LEU A 165 32.44 -10.94 -8.28
N LEU A 166 31.39 -10.83 -7.47
CA LEU A 166 31.13 -11.78 -6.38
C LEU A 166 30.87 -13.19 -6.89
N LEU A 167 30.10 -13.34 -7.97
CA LEU A 167 29.85 -14.64 -8.60
C LEU A 167 31.15 -15.30 -9.07
N LEU A 168 32.00 -14.55 -9.78
CA LEU A 168 33.29 -15.05 -10.26
C LEU A 168 34.22 -15.44 -9.11
N PHE A 169 34.24 -14.66 -8.03
CA PHE A 169 35.03 -14.97 -6.84
C PHE A 169 34.57 -16.28 -6.18
N LEU A 170 33.26 -16.51 -6.05
CA LEU A 170 32.73 -17.77 -5.51
C LEU A 170 33.10 -18.98 -6.38
N LEU A 171 33.04 -18.84 -7.72
CA LEU A 171 33.46 -19.92 -8.63
C LEU A 171 34.96 -20.24 -8.49
N LEU A 172 35.80 -19.22 -8.32
CA LEU A 172 37.23 -19.40 -8.06
C LEU A 172 37.47 -20.13 -6.74
N LEU A 173 36.78 -19.75 -5.66
CA LEU A 173 36.88 -20.45 -4.37
C LEU A 173 36.45 -21.91 -4.47
N VAL A 174 35.37 -22.21 -5.18
CA VAL A 174 34.93 -23.59 -5.42
C VAL A 174 35.99 -24.36 -6.21
N SER A 175 36.54 -23.77 -7.27
CA SER A 175 37.60 -24.41 -8.08
C SER A 175 38.87 -24.68 -7.27
N LEU A 176 39.24 -23.78 -6.36
CA LEU A 176 40.38 -23.95 -5.47
C LEU A 176 40.10 -25.02 -4.41
N CYS A 177 38.90 -25.05 -3.83
CA CYS A 177 38.48 -26.09 -2.90
C CYS A 177 38.47 -27.47 -3.57
N THR A 178 37.88 -27.59 -4.76
CA THR A 178 37.86 -28.86 -5.51
C THR A 178 39.27 -29.27 -5.91
N TRP A 179 40.13 -28.33 -6.32
CA TRP A 179 41.54 -28.61 -6.61
C TRP A 179 42.33 -29.04 -5.38
N GLN A 180 42.12 -28.41 -4.22
CA GLN A 180 42.76 -28.80 -2.96
C GLN A 180 42.31 -30.19 -2.51
N LEU A 181 41.01 -30.49 -2.60
CA LEU A 181 40.47 -31.82 -2.31
C LEU A 181 41.03 -32.86 -3.29
N TYR A 182 41.02 -32.56 -4.59
CA TYR A 182 41.60 -33.42 -5.62
C TYR A 182 43.09 -33.69 -5.39
N ARG A 183 43.86 -32.67 -5.03
CA ARG A 183 45.28 -32.79 -4.69
C ARG A 183 45.47 -33.66 -3.44
N ARG A 184 44.64 -33.49 -2.41
CA ARG A 184 44.71 -34.29 -1.18
C ARG A 184 44.36 -35.76 -1.42
N PHE A 185 43.38 -36.05 -2.26
CA PHE A 185 43.08 -37.42 -2.70
C PHE A 185 44.25 -38.03 -3.48
N ARG A 186 44.80 -37.31 -4.46
CA ARG A 186 45.92 -37.81 -5.28
C ARG A 186 47.18 -38.11 -4.47
N THR A 187 47.45 -37.40 -3.38
CA THR A 187 48.59 -37.70 -2.50
C THR A 187 48.38 -38.94 -1.63
N ASN A 188 47.14 -39.35 -1.39
CA ASN A 188 46.84 -40.55 -0.60
C ASN A 188 46.97 -41.84 -1.44
N ASP A 189 46.85 -41.76 -2.77
CA ASP A 189 47.03 -42.91 -3.68
C ASP A 189 48.51 -43.18 -4.04
N ALA A 190 49.46 -42.46 -3.42
CA ALA A 190 50.89 -42.59 -3.66
C ALA A 190 51.63 -43.39 -2.56
N GLU A 191 50.95 -44.32 -1.88
CA GLU A 191 51.61 -45.35 -1.08
C GLU A 191 51.89 -46.57 -1.97
N PRO A 192 53.16 -46.93 -2.23
CA PRO A 192 53.48 -48.09 -3.03
C PRO A 192 53.12 -49.37 -2.27
N ALA A 193 52.22 -50.15 -2.85
CA ALA A 193 51.91 -51.50 -2.44
C ALA A 193 53.17 -52.36 -2.37
N GLN A 194 53.68 -52.61 -1.16
CA GLN A 194 54.52 -53.77 -0.87
C GLN A 194 54.19 -54.35 0.50
N ASN A 195 53.91 -55.66 0.46
CA ASN A 195 53.78 -56.64 1.54
C ASN A 195 52.42 -56.70 2.24
N LEU A 196 51.84 -57.83 2.60
CA LEU A 196 51.89 -59.26 2.25
C LEU A 196 50.80 -59.89 3.17
N GLU A 197 50.13 -60.96 2.70
CA GLU A 197 49.52 -62.10 3.45
C GLU A 197 49.19 -61.94 4.95
N GLU A 198 47.94 -62.09 5.39
CA GLU A 198 47.25 -63.30 5.93
C GLU A 198 46.27 -62.70 6.97
N GLU A 199 45.05 -63.12 7.28
CA GLU A 199 44.45 -64.43 7.47
C GLU A 199 42.92 -64.22 7.63
N MET A 200 42.11 -65.15 7.13
CA MET A 200 40.64 -65.20 7.26
C MET A 200 40.26 -65.99 8.51
N PRO A 201 39.16 -65.64 9.19
CA PRO A 201 38.20 -66.72 9.47
C PRO A 201 36.73 -66.34 9.28
N ASP A 202 36.02 -67.36 8.77
CA ASP A 202 34.59 -67.56 8.77
C ASP A 202 33.92 -67.33 10.14
N GLN A 203 32.69 -66.81 10.09
CA GLN A 203 31.49 -67.13 10.88
C GLN A 203 30.54 -65.92 10.81
N LEU A 204 29.22 -66.00 10.74
CA LEU A 204 28.26 -67.08 10.59
C LEU A 204 26.92 -66.37 10.29
N LEU A 205 26.25 -66.86 9.26
CA LEU A 205 24.86 -66.68 8.84
C LEU A 205 23.84 -66.42 9.97
N VAL A 206 23.07 -65.32 9.89
CA VAL A 206 21.68 -65.26 10.39
C VAL A 206 20.82 -64.45 9.40
N CYS A 207 19.85 -65.12 8.78
CA CYS A 207 18.73 -64.55 8.05
C CYS A 207 17.46 -64.64 8.91
N GLN A 208 16.68 -63.56 9.00
CA GLN A 208 15.24 -63.53 9.33
C GLN A 208 14.70 -62.18 8.84
N GLU A 209 13.48 -62.00 8.35
CA GLU A 209 12.43 -62.85 7.79
C GLU A 209 11.49 -61.87 7.06
N GLN A 210 10.95 -62.29 5.92
CA GLN A 210 9.97 -61.53 5.14
C GLN A 210 8.61 -61.49 5.85
N SER A 211 7.94 -60.35 5.80
CA SER A 211 6.50 -60.35 5.54
C SER A 211 6.16 -59.19 4.61
N GLY A 212 5.83 -59.54 3.37
CA GLY A 212 5.14 -58.64 2.46
C GLY A 212 3.65 -58.85 2.59
N ILE A 213 2.88 -57.77 2.52
CA ILE A 213 1.54 -57.82 1.91
C ILE A 213 1.40 -56.64 0.94
N ARG A 214 1.14 -57.04 -0.29
CA ARG A 214 0.83 -56.30 -1.51
C ARG A 214 -0.63 -55.80 -1.43
N GLN A 215 -0.91 -54.57 -1.88
CA GLN A 215 -2.03 -54.23 -2.80
C GLN A 215 -2.21 -52.71 -2.99
N SER A 216 -1.93 -52.24 -4.20
CA SER A 216 -2.84 -51.34 -4.95
C SER A 216 -3.69 -52.21 -5.88
N PRO A 217 -4.68 -51.72 -6.66
CA PRO A 217 -5.27 -50.37 -6.78
C PRO A 217 -6.83 -50.37 -6.80
N SER A 218 -7.47 -49.20 -6.65
CA SER A 218 -8.61 -48.79 -7.50
C SER A 218 -9.20 -47.43 -7.09
N LEU A 219 -9.26 -46.53 -8.07
CA LEU A 219 -10.11 -45.35 -8.20
C LEU A 219 -11.58 -45.78 -8.44
N PRO A 220 -12.61 -45.06 -7.98
CA PRO A 220 -13.34 -44.04 -8.79
C PRO A 220 -13.68 -42.78 -7.95
N LEU A 221 -13.81 -41.53 -8.42
CA LEU A 221 -14.63 -40.90 -9.47
C LEU A 221 -16.16 -40.98 -9.24
N GLU A 222 -16.67 -40.07 -8.41
CA GLU A 222 -18.02 -39.45 -8.41
C GLU A 222 -17.77 -37.99 -7.96
N LEU A 223 -18.10 -36.89 -8.63
CA LEU A 223 -19.24 -36.45 -9.46
C LEU A 223 -20.60 -36.60 -8.77
N SER A 224 -20.91 -35.66 -7.89
CA SER A 224 -22.29 -35.23 -7.68
C SER A 224 -22.36 -33.71 -7.66
N ASN A 225 -23.18 -33.23 -8.59
CA ASN A 225 -23.56 -31.88 -8.89
C ASN A 225 -24.75 -31.54 -7.98
N GLU A 226 -24.62 -30.53 -7.12
CA GLU A 226 -25.77 -29.99 -6.39
C GLU A 226 -25.87 -28.50 -6.66
N THR A 227 -26.69 -28.21 -7.67
CA THR A 227 -27.37 -26.94 -7.89
C THR A 227 -28.41 -26.79 -6.79
N GLU A 228 -28.17 -25.90 -5.83
CA GLU A 228 -29.22 -25.41 -4.93
C GLU A 228 -29.48 -23.93 -5.24
N THR A 229 -30.64 -23.70 -5.82
CA THR A 229 -31.27 -22.42 -6.11
C THR A 229 -31.60 -21.68 -4.81
N LEU A 230 -31.03 -20.50 -4.63
CA LEU A 230 -31.40 -19.58 -3.54
C LEU A 230 -32.53 -18.63 -3.99
N PRO A 231 -33.56 -18.36 -3.16
CA PRO A 231 -34.71 -17.55 -3.55
C PRO A 231 -34.37 -16.06 -3.73
N LEU A 232 -35.00 -15.47 -4.74
CA LEU A 232 -35.14 -14.02 -4.92
C LEU A 232 -35.97 -13.44 -3.77
N GLU A 233 -35.37 -12.54 -2.99
CA GLU A 233 -36.11 -11.60 -2.13
C GLU A 233 -36.39 -10.29 -2.88
N PRO A 234 -37.51 -9.60 -2.60
CA PRO A 234 -38.04 -8.51 -3.43
C PRO A 234 -37.25 -7.21 -3.33
N GLU A 235 -37.10 -6.51 -4.45
CA GLU A 235 -36.65 -5.13 -4.51
C GLU A 235 -37.68 -4.19 -3.85
N GLU A 236 -37.26 -3.45 -2.82
CA GLU A 236 -37.96 -2.26 -2.34
C GLU A 236 -37.57 -1.02 -3.19
N PRO A 237 -38.52 -0.13 -3.49
CA PRO A 237 -38.29 0.98 -4.40
C PRO A 237 -37.43 2.09 -3.77
N VAL A 238 -36.42 2.47 -4.55
CA VAL A 238 -35.52 3.61 -4.35
C VAL A 238 -36.29 4.91 -4.57
N GLU A 239 -37.07 5.38 -3.57
CA GLU A 239 -37.67 6.72 -3.62
C GLU A 239 -38.01 7.35 -2.25
N GLU A 240 -37.29 7.01 -1.17
CA GLU A 240 -37.54 7.63 0.15
C GLU A 240 -36.31 8.19 0.88
N LYS A 241 -35.09 7.97 0.36
CA LYS A 241 -33.85 8.45 1.01
C LYS A 241 -33.43 9.88 0.63
N GLU A 242 -34.00 10.46 -0.43
CA GLU A 242 -33.74 11.85 -0.85
C GLU A 242 -34.46 12.90 0.02
N ARG A 243 -35.55 12.53 0.71
CA ARG A 243 -36.32 13.50 1.50
C ARG A 243 -35.60 13.95 2.79
N ILE A 244 -34.75 13.08 3.35
CA ILE A 244 -34.11 13.35 4.65
C ILE A 244 -32.95 14.33 4.49
N TYR A 245 -32.18 14.25 3.40
CA TYR A 245 -31.02 15.13 3.17
C TYR A 245 -31.43 16.57 2.81
N LEU A 246 -32.52 16.77 2.05
CA LEU A 246 -33.02 18.11 1.74
C LEU A 246 -33.68 18.81 2.94
N SER A 247 -34.23 18.05 3.90
CA SER A 247 -34.89 18.62 5.08
C SER A 247 -33.93 19.24 6.10
N SER A 248 -32.65 18.85 6.05
CA SER A 248 -31.60 19.38 6.94
C SER A 248 -31.04 20.72 6.47
N ILE A 249 -31.14 21.02 5.17
CA ILE A 249 -30.56 22.23 4.56
C ILE A 249 -31.53 23.42 4.67
N HIS A 250 -32.85 23.19 4.69
CA HIS A 250 -33.84 24.27 4.82
C HIS A 250 -34.10 24.78 6.25
N ARG A 251 -33.41 24.25 7.27
CA ARG A 251 -33.63 24.68 8.66
C ARG A 251 -32.65 25.73 9.18
N GLU A 252 -31.59 26.05 8.43
CA GLU A 252 -30.59 27.05 8.86
C GLU A 252 -30.76 28.43 8.19
N GLU A 253 -31.76 28.62 7.33
CA GLU A 253 -32.03 29.90 6.63
C GLU A 253 -33.26 30.65 7.20
N SER A 254 -33.54 30.50 8.50
CA SER A 254 -34.63 31.21 9.18
C SER A 254 -34.22 31.63 10.59
N SER A 255 -33.19 32.45 10.70
CA SER A 255 -32.94 33.21 11.92
C SER A 255 -32.06 34.43 11.65
N ASP A 256 -32.54 35.36 10.83
CA ASP A 256 -31.99 36.72 10.79
C ASP A 256 -33.12 37.76 10.96
N GLU A 257 -33.15 38.30 12.18
CA GLU A 257 -33.40 39.70 12.55
C GLU A 257 -34.66 40.43 12.03
N GLU A 258 -35.71 40.40 12.85
CA GLU A 258 -36.67 41.51 12.93
C GLU A 258 -36.03 42.70 13.67
N MET A 259 -35.80 43.80 12.94
CA MET A 259 -35.42 45.11 13.50
C MET A 259 -36.68 45.97 13.71
N PRO A 260 -37.01 46.40 14.94
CA PRO A 260 -38.19 47.25 15.15
C PRO A 260 -37.90 48.71 14.79
N LEU A 261 -38.74 49.22 13.89
CA LEU A 261 -38.82 50.61 13.43
C LEU A 261 -39.44 51.48 14.54
N SER A 262 -38.65 52.26 15.29
CA SER A 262 -39.18 53.29 16.20
C SER A 262 -39.10 54.69 15.58
N LEU A 263 -40.23 55.08 15.01
CA LEU A 263 -40.94 56.36 15.15
C LEU A 263 -40.13 57.65 15.38
N ALA A 264 -40.10 58.49 14.35
CA ALA A 264 -39.88 59.93 14.47
C ALA A 264 -41.20 60.62 14.88
N GLN A 265 -41.23 61.29 16.04
CA GLN A 265 -42.13 62.42 16.34
C GLN A 265 -41.74 63.10 17.66
N HIS A 266 -40.89 64.13 17.56
CA HIS A 266 -40.85 65.43 18.26
C HIS A 266 -39.44 66.02 18.24
#